data_AF-A0A953R7A1-F1
#
_entry.id   AF-A0A953R7A1-F1
#
_cell.length_a   1.000
_cell.length_b   1.000
_cell.length_c   1.000
_cell.angle_alpha   90.00
_cell.angle_beta   90.00
_cell.angle_gamma   90.00
#
_symmetry.space_group_name_H-M   'P 1'
#
loop_
_entity.id
_entity.type
_entity.pdbx_description
1 polymer ?
#
loop_
_entity_poly.entity_id
_entity_poly.type
_entity_poly.pdbx_seq_one_letter_code
_entity_poly.pdbx_strand_id
1 'polypeptide(L)'
;MQHSRDNSSASTPTSPAPRLPELRIPIADLVAWAGGLPDYEAGWFFRLVFTSAASEMQGYLRNSSNLWQLAGARRADFWESHKSGVLARFKSREVDGIEWLYFPPLLDLIHQQTEQLREWRAKRARAAHTHSLTDVGSKNQNQNLSECVKEPRPRTEAAKNAGNTRRTTPLDRLIGG
;
A
#
# COMPACT_ATOMS: atom_id res chain seq x y z
N MET A 1 24.74 39.80 -40.95
CA MET A 1 24.03 38.52 -41.18
C MET A 1 23.68 37.95 -39.81
N GLN A 2 22.39 37.76 -39.58
CA GLN A 2 21.79 37.18 -38.37
C GLN A 2 21.89 35.65 -38.38
N HIS A 3 21.52 35.07 -37.22
CA HIS A 3 21.20 33.66 -36.92
C HIS A 3 22.38 32.83 -36.39
N SER A 4 22.27 32.03 -35.33
CA SER A 4 21.15 31.74 -34.43
C SER A 4 21.74 31.18 -33.13
N ARG A 5 21.09 31.46 -32.01
CA ARG A 5 21.39 30.88 -30.69
C ARG A 5 21.03 29.40 -30.72
N ASP A 6 21.98 28.54 -30.33
CA ASP A 6 21.72 27.15 -30.01
C ASP A 6 20.84 27.09 -28.76
N ASN A 7 19.54 26.92 -29.00
CA ASN A 7 18.55 26.65 -27.98
C ASN A 7 18.57 25.14 -27.75
N SER A 8 19.52 24.66 -26.95
CA SER A 8 19.50 23.30 -26.40
C SER A 8 18.30 23.18 -25.46
N SER A 9 17.19 22.70 -26.00
CA SER A 9 16.02 22.27 -25.24
C SER A 9 16.45 21.23 -24.21
N ALA A 10 16.58 21.67 -22.96
CA ALA A 10 16.68 20.78 -21.82
C ALA A 10 15.40 19.93 -21.79
N SER A 11 15.54 18.65 -22.12
CA SER A 11 14.50 17.66 -21.93
C SER A 11 14.21 17.60 -20.43
N THR A 12 13.14 18.26 -20.00
CA THR A 12 12.60 18.11 -18.66
C THR A 12 12.39 16.62 -18.42
N PRO A 13 12.97 16.00 -17.37
CA PRO A 13 12.59 14.65 -17.01
C PRO A 13 11.11 14.72 -16.61
N THR A 14 10.24 14.16 -17.46
CA THR A 14 8.84 13.90 -17.14
C THR A 14 8.83 13.08 -15.87
N SER A 15 8.64 13.76 -14.73
CA SER A 15 8.53 13.13 -13.44
C SER A 15 7.35 12.16 -13.52
N PRO A 16 7.58 10.84 -13.41
CA PRO A 16 6.47 9.89 -13.42
C PRO A 16 5.54 10.26 -12.27
N ALA A 17 4.23 10.23 -12.53
CA ALA A 17 3.21 10.57 -11.54
C ALA A 17 3.55 9.91 -10.19
N PRO A 18 3.39 10.63 -9.07
CA PRO A 18 3.84 10.14 -7.77
C PRO A 18 3.09 8.86 -7.41
N ARG A 19 3.78 7.72 -7.47
CA ARG A 19 3.27 6.43 -7.01
C ARG A 19 3.30 6.39 -5.48
N LEU A 20 2.36 5.65 -4.91
CA LEU A 20 2.39 5.33 -3.50
C LEU A 20 3.40 4.20 -3.25
N PRO A 21 4.46 4.44 -2.47
CA PRO A 21 5.47 3.42 -2.19
C PRO A 21 4.91 2.28 -1.33
N GLU A 22 3.88 2.55 -0.53
CA GLU A 22 3.21 1.56 0.31
C GLU A 22 1.70 1.79 0.22
N LEU A 23 1.06 1.16 -0.77
CA LEU A 23 -0.40 1.17 -0.88
C LEU A 23 -0.98 0.28 0.21
N ARG A 24 -1.68 0.87 1.17
CA ARG A 24 -2.31 0.11 2.26
C ARG A 24 -3.76 -0.17 1.92
N ILE A 25 -4.08 -1.43 1.64
CA ILE A 25 -5.47 -1.86 1.40
C ILE A 25 -6.04 -2.44 2.69
N PRO A 26 -7.09 -1.85 3.29
CA PRO A 26 -7.72 -2.40 4.48
C PRO A 26 -8.30 -3.80 4.24
N ILE A 27 -8.14 -4.70 5.21
CA ILE A 27 -8.66 -6.08 5.10
C ILE A 27 -10.19 -6.09 4.94
N ALA A 28 -10.89 -5.19 5.63
CA ALA A 28 -12.35 -5.07 5.53
C ALA A 28 -12.79 -4.77 4.08
N ASP A 29 -12.06 -3.88 3.40
CA ASP A 29 -12.36 -3.53 2.02
C ASP A 29 -12.11 -4.70 1.08
N LEU A 30 -11.00 -5.44 1.26
CA LEU A 30 -10.72 -6.64 0.48
C LEU A 30 -11.88 -7.66 0.56
N VAL A 31 -12.35 -7.95 1.78
CA VAL A 31 -13.45 -8.90 1.99
C VAL A 31 -14.73 -8.39 1.33
N ALA A 32 -15.05 -7.10 1.48
CA ALA A 32 -16.23 -6.50 0.87
C ALA A 32 -16.18 -6.54 -0.67
N TRP A 33 -15.02 -6.25 -1.25
CA TRP A 33 -14.84 -6.20 -2.71
C TRP A 33 -14.98 -7.55 -3.39
N ALA A 34 -14.63 -8.65 -2.72
CA ALA A 34 -14.83 -10.00 -3.22
C ALA A 34 -16.21 -10.58 -2.87
N GLY A 35 -17.05 -9.84 -2.14
CA GLY A 35 -18.37 -10.31 -1.70
C GLY A 35 -19.21 -10.83 -2.86
N GLY A 36 -19.77 -12.03 -2.69
CA GLY A 36 -20.63 -12.71 -3.68
C GLY A 36 -19.88 -13.43 -4.80
N LEU A 37 -18.54 -13.39 -4.85
CA LEU A 37 -17.76 -14.24 -5.75
C LEU A 37 -17.57 -15.63 -5.15
N PRO A 38 -17.63 -16.71 -5.96
CA PRO A 38 -17.12 -18.02 -5.57
C PRO A 38 -15.65 -17.96 -5.14
N ASP A 39 -15.21 -18.85 -4.26
CA ASP A 39 -13.85 -18.85 -3.70
C ASP A 39 -12.73 -18.81 -4.77
N TYR A 40 -12.90 -19.57 -5.86
CA TYR A 40 -11.92 -19.60 -6.94
C TYR A 40 -11.88 -18.28 -7.74
N GLU A 41 -13.03 -17.64 -7.94
CA GLU A 41 -13.12 -16.32 -8.58
C GLU A 41 -12.58 -15.23 -7.65
N ALA A 42 -12.84 -15.31 -6.35
CA ALA A 42 -12.29 -14.40 -5.35
C ALA A 42 -10.75 -14.44 -5.34
N GLY A 43 -10.17 -15.64 -5.44
CA GLY A 43 -8.72 -15.81 -5.58
C GLY A 43 -8.15 -15.10 -6.80
N TRP A 44 -8.80 -15.25 -7.96
CA TRP A 44 -8.42 -14.53 -9.18
C TRP A 44 -8.59 -13.02 -9.06
N PHE A 45 -9.73 -12.58 -8.51
CA PHE A 45 -10.04 -11.18 -8.26
C PHE A 45 -8.94 -10.51 -7.43
N PHE A 46 -8.59 -11.10 -6.28
CA PHE A 46 -7.53 -10.56 -5.42
C PHE A 46 -6.19 -10.51 -6.14
N ARG A 47 -5.86 -11.55 -6.91
CA ARG A 47 -4.61 -11.57 -7.66
C ARG A 47 -4.55 -10.42 -8.67
N LEU A 48 -5.63 -10.16 -9.39
CA LEU A 48 -5.71 -9.03 -10.32
C LEU A 48 -5.63 -7.69 -9.58
N VAL A 49 -6.37 -7.49 -8.49
CA VAL A 49 -6.32 -6.27 -7.68
C VAL A 49 -4.91 -5.97 -7.17
N PHE A 50 -4.20 -6.97 -6.63
CA PHE A 50 -2.83 -6.76 -6.16
C PHE A 50 -1.85 -6.55 -7.32
N THR A 51 -2.04 -7.22 -8.44
CA THR A 51 -1.21 -7.01 -9.63
C THR A 51 -1.42 -5.61 -10.20
N SER A 52 -2.66 -5.10 -10.18
CA SER A 52 -2.96 -3.73 -10.64
C SER A 52 -2.37 -2.70 -9.68
N ALA A 53 -2.45 -2.92 -8.37
CA ALA A 53 -1.84 -2.06 -7.36
C ALA A 53 -0.31 -1.95 -7.48
N ALA A 54 0.34 -2.98 -7.99
CA ALA A 54 1.80 -3.05 -8.18
C ALA A 54 2.25 -2.69 -9.60
N SER A 55 1.33 -2.41 -10.53
CA SER A 55 1.66 -2.19 -11.93
C SER A 55 2.34 -0.85 -12.18
N GLU A 56 2.87 -0.67 -13.39
CA GLU A 56 3.51 0.60 -13.78
C GLU A 56 2.53 1.78 -13.74
N MET A 57 1.31 1.55 -14.22
CA MET A 57 0.22 2.50 -14.07
C MET A 57 -0.62 2.05 -12.88
N GLN A 58 -0.17 2.41 -11.67
CA GLN A 58 -0.72 1.94 -10.40
C GLN A 58 -2.27 1.99 -10.38
N GLY A 59 -2.88 0.84 -10.15
CA GLY A 59 -4.33 0.63 -10.16
C GLY A 59 -4.91 0.13 -11.49
N TYR A 60 -4.09 0.04 -12.53
CA TYR A 60 -4.49 -0.41 -13.87
C TYR A 60 -3.77 -1.69 -14.29
N LEU A 61 -4.42 -2.48 -15.13
CA LEU A 61 -3.90 -3.67 -15.78
C LEU A 61 -4.13 -3.58 -17.27
N ARG A 62 -3.18 -4.03 -18.08
CA ARG A 62 -3.39 -4.14 -19.51
C ARG A 62 -4.38 -5.27 -19.80
N ASN A 63 -5.44 -4.97 -20.56
CA ASN A 63 -6.30 -6.02 -21.09
C ASN A 63 -5.52 -6.77 -22.17
N SER A 64 -5.17 -8.03 -21.91
CA SER A 64 -4.36 -8.85 -22.81
C SER A 64 -4.85 -10.29 -22.80
N SER A 65 -4.51 -11.05 -23.83
CA SER A 65 -4.82 -12.48 -23.92
C SER A 65 -4.23 -13.31 -22.77
N ASN A 66 -3.25 -12.77 -22.04
CA ASN A 66 -2.57 -13.45 -20.93
C ASN A 66 -3.12 -13.07 -19.56
N LEU A 67 -4.27 -12.39 -19.50
CA LEU A 67 -4.89 -11.97 -18.25
C LEU A 67 -5.18 -13.14 -17.30
N TRP A 68 -5.47 -14.33 -17.85
CA TRP A 68 -5.66 -15.56 -17.08
C TRP A 68 -4.41 -15.96 -16.28
N GLN A 69 -3.21 -15.73 -16.82
CA GLN A 69 -1.95 -16.00 -16.12
C GLN A 69 -1.74 -15.00 -14.98
N LEU A 70 -2.06 -13.73 -15.22
CA LEU A 70 -1.99 -12.68 -14.21
C LEU A 70 -2.97 -12.97 -13.06
N ALA A 71 -4.16 -13.47 -13.36
CA ALA A 71 -5.13 -13.92 -12.38
C ALA A 71 -4.68 -15.17 -11.59
N GLY A 72 -3.63 -15.87 -12.05
CA GLY A 72 -3.19 -17.13 -11.45
C GLY A 72 -4.07 -18.32 -11.79
N ALA A 73 -4.86 -18.23 -12.85
CA ALA A 73 -5.63 -19.38 -13.35
C ALA A 73 -4.67 -20.43 -13.91
N ARG A 74 -4.92 -21.71 -13.58
CA ARG A 74 -4.08 -22.82 -14.06
C ARG A 74 -4.31 -23.14 -15.54
N ARG A 75 -5.51 -22.86 -16.03
CA ARG A 75 -5.92 -23.16 -17.41
C ARG A 75 -6.65 -21.97 -18.01
N ALA A 76 -6.28 -21.63 -19.24
CA ALA A 76 -6.89 -20.52 -19.97
C ALA A 76 -8.37 -20.76 -20.27
N ASP A 77 -8.74 -21.97 -20.67
CA ASP A 77 -10.12 -22.31 -21.02
C ASP A 77 -11.07 -22.26 -19.80
N PHE A 78 -10.61 -22.72 -18.63
CA PHE A 78 -11.37 -22.60 -17.40
C PHE A 78 -11.58 -21.14 -16.98
N TRP A 79 -10.55 -20.30 -17.18
CA TRP A 79 -10.66 -18.86 -16.98
C TRP A 79 -11.69 -18.25 -17.94
N GLU A 80 -11.58 -18.50 -19.25
CA GLU A 80 -12.47 -17.91 -20.25
C GLU A 80 -13.95 -18.20 -19.98
N SER A 81 -14.27 -19.40 -19.49
CA SER A 81 -15.64 -19.80 -19.14
C SER A 81 -16.20 -19.14 -17.87
N HIS A 82 -15.35 -18.67 -16.94
CA HIS A 82 -15.77 -18.19 -15.61
C HIS A 82 -15.30 -16.76 -15.28
N LYS A 83 -14.52 -16.13 -16.14
CA LYS A 83 -13.94 -14.80 -15.89
C LYS A 83 -14.98 -13.68 -15.77
N SER A 84 -16.20 -13.89 -16.27
CA SER A 84 -17.25 -12.87 -16.33
C SER A 84 -17.57 -12.29 -14.95
N GLY A 85 -17.67 -13.14 -13.91
CA GLY A 85 -17.92 -12.69 -12.54
C GLY A 85 -16.82 -11.77 -12.00
N VAL A 86 -15.56 -12.12 -12.27
CA VAL A 86 -14.38 -11.33 -11.87
C VAL A 86 -14.30 -10.03 -12.67
N LEU A 87 -14.38 -10.10 -14.00
CA LEU A 87 -14.22 -8.94 -14.88
C LEU A 87 -15.36 -7.95 -14.78
N ALA A 88 -16.57 -8.36 -14.38
CA ALA A 88 -17.68 -7.45 -14.10
C ALA A 88 -17.38 -6.44 -12.98
N ARG A 89 -16.38 -6.70 -12.13
CA ARG A 89 -15.92 -5.76 -11.09
C ARG A 89 -14.98 -4.70 -11.65
N PHE A 90 -14.34 -4.96 -12.79
CA PHE A 90 -13.40 -4.05 -13.43
C PHE A 90 -14.12 -3.21 -14.50
N LYS A 91 -13.65 -1.98 -14.68
CA LYS A 91 -14.01 -1.15 -15.82
C LYS A 91 -12.87 -1.14 -16.83
N SER A 92 -13.17 -0.94 -18.09
CA SER A 92 -12.17 -0.75 -19.13
C SER A 92 -12.05 0.72 -19.54
N ARG A 93 -10.84 1.10 -19.96
CA ARG A 93 -10.54 2.40 -20.54
C ARG A 93 -9.47 2.24 -21.59
N GLU A 94 -9.65 2.86 -22.74
CA GLU A 94 -8.62 2.94 -23.76
C GLU A 94 -7.70 4.15 -23.51
N VAL A 95 -6.39 3.92 -23.53
CA VAL A 95 -5.35 4.95 -23.43
C VAL A 95 -4.25 4.60 -24.44
N ASP A 96 -3.95 5.50 -25.36
CA ASP A 96 -2.94 5.32 -26.42
C ASP A 96 -3.13 4.03 -27.24
N GLY A 97 -4.38 3.68 -27.56
CA GLY A 97 -4.73 2.46 -28.32
C GLY A 97 -4.59 1.16 -27.52
N ILE A 98 -4.32 1.25 -26.22
CA ILE A 98 -4.22 0.10 -25.30
C ILE A 98 -5.44 0.11 -24.39
N GLU A 99 -6.16 -1.00 -24.35
CA GLU A 99 -7.24 -1.19 -23.38
C GLU A 99 -6.67 -1.55 -22.00
N TRP A 100 -7.08 -0.79 -20.99
CA TRP A 100 -6.70 -0.97 -19.61
C TRP A 100 -7.92 -1.32 -18.76
N LEU A 101 -7.78 -2.33 -17.93
CA LEU A 101 -8.73 -2.67 -16.88
C LEU A 101 -8.33 -1.98 -15.58
N TYR A 102 -9.32 -1.45 -14.86
CA TYR A 102 -9.11 -0.87 -13.55
C TYR A 102 -10.26 -1.22 -12.63
N PHE A 103 -9.95 -1.34 -11.34
CA PHE A 103 -10.94 -1.59 -10.31
C PHE A 103 -11.26 -0.25 -9.61
N PRO A 104 -12.48 0.32 -9.78
CA PRO A 104 -12.76 1.68 -9.31
C PRO A 104 -12.49 1.92 -7.82
N PRO A 105 -12.93 1.05 -6.88
CA PRO A 105 -12.65 1.26 -5.46
C PRO A 105 -11.16 1.30 -5.10
N LEU A 106 -10.32 0.57 -5.84
CA LEU A 106 -8.87 0.63 -5.65
C LEU A 106 -8.30 1.97 -6.14
N LEU A 107 -8.79 2.50 -7.27
CA LEU A 107 -8.36 3.81 -7.74
C LEU A 107 -8.75 4.92 -6.77
N ASP A 108 -9.96 4.86 -6.23
CA ASP A 108 -10.42 5.82 -5.23
C ASP A 108 -9.51 5.78 -3.98
N LEU A 109 -9.14 4.58 -3.53
CA LEU A 109 -8.20 4.39 -2.41
C LEU A 109 -6.80 4.95 -2.73
N ILE A 110 -6.27 4.65 -3.92
CA ILE A 110 -4.97 5.17 -4.37
C ILE A 110 -5.00 6.70 -4.40
N HIS A 111 -6.07 7.30 -4.95
CA HIS A 111 -6.23 8.75 -5.02
C HIS A 111 -6.26 9.36 -3.62
N GLN A 112 -7.09 8.81 -2.71
CA GLN A 112 -7.18 9.28 -1.33
C GLN A 112 -5.84 9.26 -0.61
N GLN A 113 -5.10 8.14 -0.70
CA GLN A 113 -3.79 8.03 -0.05
C GLN A 113 -2.74 8.94 -0.68
N THR A 114 -2.83 9.17 -1.99
CA THR A 114 -1.93 10.09 -2.70
C THR A 114 -2.15 11.53 -2.26
N GLU A 115 -3.40 11.95 -2.12
CA GLU A 115 -3.72 13.30 -1.63
C GLU A 115 -3.28 13.49 -0.18
N GLN A 116 -3.55 12.53 0.71
CA GLN A 116 -3.06 12.58 2.10
C GLN A 116 -1.53 12.70 2.18
N LEU A 117 -0.80 11.98 1.31
CA LEU A 117 0.65 12.06 1.25
C LEU A 117 1.13 13.43 0.75
N ARG A 118 0.45 14.01 -0.25
CA ARG A 118 0.74 15.36 -0.75
C ARG A 118 0.52 16.41 0.32
N GLU A 119 -0.62 16.37 1.01
CA GLU A 119 -0.95 17.28 2.11
C GLU A 119 0.06 17.20 3.26
N TRP A 120 0.43 15.98 3.66
CA TRP A 120 1.42 15.75 4.71
C TRP A 120 2.80 16.32 4.32
N ARG A 121 3.24 16.12 3.06
CA ARG A 121 4.49 16.71 2.55
C ARG A 121 4.43 18.23 2.54
N ALA A 122 3.32 18.82 2.08
CA ALA A 122 3.13 20.27 2.05
C ALA A 122 3.17 20.88 3.47
N LYS A 123 2.52 20.24 4.45
CA LYS A 123 2.54 20.67 5.85
C LYS A 123 3.95 20.63 6.44
N ARG A 124 4.72 19.55 6.17
CA ARG A 124 6.12 19.45 6.61
C ARG A 124 7.03 20.49 5.97
N ALA A 125 6.84 20.78 4.68
CA ALA A 125 7.59 21.83 4.00
C ALA A 125 7.35 23.19 4.68
N ARG A 126 6.10 23.56 4.95
CA ARG A 126 5.77 24.82 5.64
C ARG A 126 6.42 24.92 7.02
N ALA A 127 6.35 23.86 7.82
CA ALA A 127 6.97 23.82 9.14
C ALA A 127 8.50 23.99 9.09
N ALA A 128 9.17 23.38 8.10
CA ALA A 128 10.60 23.54 7.91
C ALA A 128 11.00 24.98 7.50
N HIS A 129 10.18 25.66 6.70
CA HIS A 129 10.42 27.06 6.33
C HIS A 129 10.27 28.01 7.53
N THR A 130 9.34 27.73 8.45
CA THR A 130 9.17 28.52 9.68
C THR A 130 10.39 28.42 10.61
N HIS A 131 11.02 27.24 10.72
CA HIS A 131 12.24 27.07 11.53
C HIS A 131 13.49 27.70 10.91
N SER A 132 13.52 27.94 9.60
CA SER A 132 14.65 28.60 8.92
C SER A 132 14.67 30.13 9.08
N LEU A 133 13.54 30.75 9.45
CA LEU A 133 13.43 32.21 9.58
C LEU A 133 13.71 32.71 11.02
N THR A 134 13.88 31.80 11.99
CA THR A 134 14.22 32.15 13.38
C THR A 134 15.71 32.06 13.68
N ASP A 135 16.57 31.76 12.69
CA ASP A 135 18.04 31.78 12.86
C ASP A 135 18.62 33.15 12.46
N VAL A 136 18.21 34.19 13.18
CA VAL A 136 18.97 35.46 13.24
C VAL A 136 19.68 35.44 14.59
N GLY A 137 20.99 35.28 14.51
CA GLY A 137 21.86 34.92 15.62
C GLY A 137 21.72 35.79 16.87
N SER A 138 21.70 35.11 18.02
CA SER A 138 22.12 35.69 19.29
C SER A 138 23.31 34.88 19.82
N LYS A 139 24.52 35.41 19.58
CA LYS A 139 25.69 35.10 20.40
C LYS A 139 25.52 35.82 21.73
N ASN A 140 25.50 35.11 22.86
CA ASN A 140 26.54 35.22 23.90
C ASN A 140 26.22 34.48 25.21
N GLN A 141 27.23 33.73 25.64
CA GLN A 141 27.80 33.59 26.99
C GLN A 141 26.98 33.08 28.20
N ASN A 142 27.45 31.91 28.64
CA ASN A 142 27.97 31.55 29.98
C ASN A 142 27.03 31.13 31.12
N GLN A 143 27.39 29.95 31.66
CA GLN A 143 27.49 29.54 33.09
C GLN A 143 26.17 29.48 33.90
N ASN A 144 25.89 28.51 34.78
CA ASN A 144 26.70 27.58 35.57
C ASN A 144 25.79 26.52 36.23
N LEU A 145 26.38 25.37 36.62
CA LEU A 145 25.98 24.39 37.68
C LEU A 145 24.56 23.77 37.65
N SER A 146 24.42 22.45 37.60
CA SER A 146 24.79 21.58 38.74
C SER A 146 24.99 20.11 38.34
N GLU A 147 26.07 19.61 38.93
CA GLU A 147 26.51 18.24 39.07
C GLU A 147 25.50 17.38 39.85
N CYS A 148 25.17 16.19 39.35
CA CYS A 148 24.81 15.07 40.20
C CYS A 148 25.13 13.74 39.51
N VAL A 149 26.30 13.21 39.86
CA VAL A 149 26.67 11.80 39.65
C VAL A 149 25.77 10.92 40.52
N LYS A 150 25.16 9.89 39.93
CA LYS A 150 25.13 8.49 40.42
C LYS A 150 24.23 7.63 39.51
N GLU A 151 24.85 6.78 38.69
CA GLU A 151 24.31 5.44 38.38
C GLU A 151 24.33 4.57 39.68
N PRO A 152 23.69 3.38 39.77
CA PRO A 152 22.99 2.60 38.73
C PRO A 152 21.61 2.02 39.18
N ARG A 153 20.97 1.32 38.23
CA ARG A 153 19.70 0.55 38.31
C ARG A 153 19.51 -0.30 39.57
N PRO A 154 18.24 -0.63 39.87
CA PRO A 154 17.87 -2.01 40.17
C PRO A 154 16.84 -2.59 39.18
N ARG A 155 17.16 -3.81 38.73
CA ARG A 155 16.23 -4.82 38.20
C ARG A 155 15.29 -5.23 39.34
N THR A 156 13.99 -5.26 39.10
CA THR A 156 13.05 -5.98 39.97
C THR A 156 12.51 -7.18 39.22
N GLU A 157 13.02 -8.36 39.60
CA GLU A 157 12.38 -9.66 39.37
C GLU A 157 11.37 -9.95 40.49
N ALA A 158 10.49 -10.92 40.21
CA ALA A 158 9.52 -11.62 41.06
C ALA A 158 8.15 -10.92 41.22
N ALA A 159 7.01 -11.60 41.15
CA ALA A 159 6.68 -13.00 41.48
C ALA A 159 5.49 -13.47 40.60
N LYS A 160 5.57 -14.64 39.93
CA LYS A 160 5.24 -16.01 40.37
C LYS A 160 3.72 -16.34 40.51
N ASN A 161 3.37 -17.42 39.81
CA ASN A 161 2.40 -18.49 40.13
C ASN A 161 0.92 -18.38 39.70
N ALA A 162 0.60 -19.04 38.58
CA ALA A 162 -0.39 -20.12 38.45
C ALA A 162 -0.17 -20.71 37.04
N GLY A 163 0.03 -22.00 36.80
CA GLY A 163 -0.70 -23.12 37.34
C GLY A 163 -1.38 -23.84 36.16
N ASN A 164 -0.79 -24.97 35.78
CA ASN A 164 -1.44 -26.15 35.19
C ASN A 164 -1.57 -26.29 33.65
N THR A 165 -0.55 -26.94 33.11
CA THR A 165 -0.57 -28.12 32.22
C THR A 165 -1.92 -28.75 31.80
N ARG A 166 -1.98 -29.05 30.48
CA ARG A 166 -2.62 -30.20 29.82
C ARG A 166 -4.16 -30.25 29.79
N ARG A 167 -4.73 -29.75 28.68
CA ARG A 167 -5.96 -30.33 28.10
C ARG A 167 -5.58 -31.54 27.24
N THR A 168 -5.69 -32.72 27.84
CA THR A 168 -5.89 -33.99 27.13
C THR A 168 -7.39 -34.24 27.14
N THR A 169 -8.00 -34.26 25.94
CA THR A 169 -9.37 -34.72 25.72
C THR A 169 -9.28 -36.11 25.11
N PRO A 170 -9.84 -37.14 25.76
CA PRO A 170 -10.40 -38.27 25.04
C PRO A 170 -11.92 -38.19 25.05
N LEU A 171 -12.42 -38.38 23.85
CA LEU A 171 -13.79 -38.57 23.41
C LEU A 171 -14.43 -39.75 24.18
N ASP A 172 -15.46 -39.50 24.97
CA ASP A 172 -16.36 -40.55 25.43
C ASP A 172 -17.75 -40.28 24.84
N ARG A 173 -18.07 -41.04 23.79
CA ARG A 173 -19.38 -41.01 23.14
C ARG A 173 -19.89 -42.44 23.08
N LEU A 174 -20.94 -42.66 23.86
CA LEU A 174 -21.90 -43.75 23.81
C LEU A 174 -22.28 -44.17 22.38
N ILE A 175 -22.02 -45.44 22.06
CA ILE A 175 -22.77 -46.35 21.17
C ILE A 175 -22.41 -47.74 21.73
N GLY A 176 -23.27 -48.58 22.31
CA GLY A 176 -24.56 -49.08 21.87
C GLY A 176 -24.54 -50.58 22.23
N GLY A 177 -25.53 -51.03 23.01
CA GLY A 177 -25.74 -52.42 23.44
C GLY A 177 -27.17 -52.57 23.89
#